data_AF-A0AAJ2L0X5-F1
#
_entry.id   AF-A0AAJ2L0X5-F1
#
_cell.length_a   1.000
_cell.length_b   1.000
_cell.length_c   1.000
_cell.angle_alpha   90.00
_cell.angle_beta   90.00
_cell.angle_gamma   90.00
#
_symmetry.space_group_name_H-M   'P 1'
#
loop_
_entity.id
_entity.type
_entity.pdbx_description
1 polymer ?
#
loop_
_entity_poly.entity_id
_entity_poly.type
_entity_poly.pdbx_seq_one_letter_code
_entity_poly.pdbx_strand_id
1 'polypeptide(L)'
;MFSQKKTLEEIKNKGKWHFILTEGVLSWGITTAVLFYLFMNFIEHGMNFSMYITDGGIIDFASILFAFLIGGLLFGWVMWKLVERKLPKD
;
A
#
# COMPACT_ATOMS: atom_id res chain seq x y z
N MET A 1 -17.77 -10.02 18.53
CA MET A 1 -16.68 -10.95 18.93
C MET A 1 -16.44 -12.07 17.91
N PHE A 2 -17.47 -12.74 17.37
CA PHE A 2 -17.32 -13.79 16.34
C PHE A 2 -16.71 -13.33 15.01
N SER A 3 -17.06 -12.13 14.53
CA SER A 3 -16.54 -11.61 13.23
C SER A 3 -15.03 -11.41 13.23
N GLN A 4 -14.45 -10.87 14.31
CA GLN A 4 -13.00 -10.63 14.44
C GLN A 4 -12.18 -11.92 14.40
N LYS A 5 -12.66 -12.98 15.06
CA LYS A 5 -11.99 -14.29 15.04
C LYS A 5 -11.97 -14.88 13.63
N LYS A 6 -13.11 -14.84 12.94
CA LYS A 6 -13.23 -15.30 11.55
C LYS A 6 -12.25 -14.56 10.62
N THR A 7 -12.12 -13.24 10.75
CA THR A 7 -11.16 -12.46 9.96
C THR A 7 -9.70 -12.83 10.27
N LEU A 8 -9.35 -13.07 11.53
CA LEU A 8 -7.99 -13.50 11.90
C LEU A 8 -7.67 -14.92 11.38
N GLU A 9 -8.64 -15.84 11.42
CA GLU A 9 -8.51 -17.16 10.82
C GLU A 9 -8.34 -17.09 9.30
N GLU A 10 -9.09 -16.22 8.61
CA GLU A 10 -8.92 -15.98 7.18
C GLU A 10 -7.53 -15.42 6.84
N ILE A 11 -7.04 -14.45 7.63
CA ILE A 11 -5.68 -13.91 7.47
C ILE A 11 -4.63 -15.00 7.72
N LYS A 12 -4.81 -15.84 8.74
CA LYS A 12 -3.92 -16.98 9.02
C LYS A 12 -3.90 -17.96 7.84
N ASN A 13 -5.07 -18.33 7.31
CA ASN A 13 -5.21 -19.30 6.22
C ASN A 13 -4.59 -18.82 4.90
N LYS A 14 -4.70 -17.53 4.59
CA LYS A 14 -4.07 -16.94 3.39
C LYS A 14 -2.56 -16.74 3.57
N GLY A 15 -2.11 -16.58 4.82
CA GLY A 15 -0.71 -16.56 5.19
C GLY A 15 -0.02 -15.20 5.01
N LYS A 16 1.24 -15.16 5.47
CA LYS A 16 2.05 -13.94 5.59
C LYS A 16 2.22 -13.18 4.27
N TRP A 17 2.67 -13.87 3.22
CA TRP A 17 2.98 -13.21 1.95
C TRP A 17 1.74 -12.65 1.26
N HIS A 18 0.61 -13.34 1.37
CA HIS A 18 -0.66 -12.81 0.87
C HIS A 18 -1.00 -11.49 1.59
N PHE A 19 -0.95 -11.47 2.93
CA PHE A 19 -1.22 -10.26 3.71
C PHE A 19 -0.28 -9.10 3.37
N ILE A 20 1.04 -9.36 3.26
CA ILE A 20 2.02 -8.31 2.94
C ILE A 20 1.75 -7.71 1.55
N LEU A 21 1.50 -8.56 0.56
CA LEU A 21 1.23 -8.11 -0.80
C LEU A 21 -0.13 -7.41 -0.91
N THR A 22 -1.19 -7.92 -0.29
CA THR A 22 -2.51 -7.29 -0.38
C THR A 22 -2.60 -6.04 0.47
N GLU A 23 -2.34 -6.13 1.77
CA GLU A 23 -2.57 -5.01 2.69
C GLU A 23 -1.42 -4.00 2.68
N GLY A 24 -0.18 -4.48 2.54
CA GLY A 24 1.00 -3.61 2.51
C GLY A 24 1.23 -2.97 1.16
N VAL A 25 1.25 -3.76 0.09
CA VAL A 25 1.66 -3.28 -1.24
C VAL A 25 0.47 -2.78 -2.05
N LEU A 26 -0.58 -3.59 -2.25
CA LEU A 26 -1.71 -3.24 -3.10
C LEU A 26 -2.62 -2.18 -2.45
N SER A 27 -3.01 -2.38 -1.19
CA SER A 27 -3.91 -1.48 -0.48
C SER A 27 -3.20 -0.21 0.01
N TRP A 28 -2.02 -0.33 0.61
CA TRP A 28 -1.32 0.86 1.15
C TRP A 28 -0.32 1.46 0.15
N GLY A 29 0.60 0.67 -0.40
CA GLY A 29 1.65 1.16 -1.31
C GLY A 29 1.12 1.85 -2.56
N ILE A 30 0.28 1.17 -3.35
CA ILE A 30 -0.27 1.72 -4.60
C ILE A 30 -1.16 2.93 -4.33
N THR A 31 -2.10 2.82 -3.38
CA THR A 31 -3.02 3.93 -3.07
C THR A 31 -2.27 5.16 -2.58
N THR A 32 -1.27 4.98 -1.71
CA THR A 32 -0.47 6.11 -1.21
C THR A 32 0.39 6.73 -2.32
N ALA A 33 0.97 5.93 -3.21
CA ALA A 33 1.73 6.43 -4.36
C ALA A 33 0.88 7.32 -5.27
N VAL A 34 -0.32 6.86 -5.61
CA VAL A 34 -1.25 7.61 -6.46
C VAL A 34 -1.67 8.92 -5.79
N LEU A 35 -2.07 8.86 -4.51
CA LEU A 35 -2.46 10.05 -3.76
C LEU A 35 -1.30 11.04 -3.63
N PHE A 36 -0.09 10.55 -3.34
CA PHE A 36 1.09 11.38 -3.21
C PHE A 36 1.45 12.06 -4.53
N TYR A 37 1.43 11.32 -5.65
CA TYR A 37 1.67 11.89 -6.97
C TYR A 37 0.66 13.00 -7.31
N LEU A 38 -0.63 12.74 -7.11
CA LEU A 38 -1.68 13.73 -7.36
C LEU A 38 -1.51 14.96 -6.45
N PHE A 39 -1.15 14.75 -5.19
CA PHE A 39 -0.92 15.83 -4.24
C PHE A 39 0.26 16.71 -4.63
N MET A 40 1.39 16.12 -5.02
CA MET A 40 2.57 16.86 -5.46
C MET A 40 2.30 17.65 -6.74
N ASN A 41 1.67 17.01 -7.75
CA ASN A 41 1.28 17.70 -8.98
C ASN A 41 0.26 18.82 -8.72
N PHE A 42 -0.65 18.63 -7.76
CA PHE A 42 -1.60 19.67 -7.37
C PHE A 42 -0.89 20.87 -6.74
N ILE A 43 0.15 20.65 -5.93
CA ILE A 43 0.95 21.74 -5.35
C ILE A 43 1.75 22.47 -6.44
N GLU A 44 2.34 21.74 -7.39
CA GLU A 44 3.23 22.31 -8.41
C GLU A 44 2.49 22.97 -9.57
N HIS A 45 1.37 22.38 -10.01
CA HIS A 45 0.68 22.77 -11.25
C HIS A 45 -0.79 23.17 -11.03
N GLY A 46 -1.28 23.10 -9.80
CA GLY A 46 -2.69 23.37 -9.48
C GLY A 46 -3.62 22.41 -10.21
N MET A 47 -4.76 22.91 -10.71
CA MET A 47 -5.74 22.11 -11.44
C MET A 47 -5.42 21.94 -12.95
N ASN A 48 -4.19 22.25 -13.38
CA ASN A 48 -3.82 22.12 -14.78
C ASN A 48 -3.43 20.67 -15.13
N PHE A 49 -4.44 19.82 -15.30
CA PHE A 49 -4.29 18.38 -15.52
C PHE A 49 -3.46 17.99 -16.74
N SER A 50 -3.30 18.87 -17.74
CA SER A 50 -2.45 18.55 -18.89
C SER A 50 -0.96 18.46 -18.53
N MET A 51 -0.54 19.06 -17.41
CA MET A 51 0.84 18.94 -16.93
C MET A 51 1.11 17.63 -16.17
N TYR A 52 0.06 16.90 -15.77
CA TYR A 52 0.17 15.68 -14.96
C TYR A 52 0.59 14.47 -15.80
N ILE A 53 0.48 14.57 -17.12
CA ILE A 53 0.84 13.51 -18.07
C ILE A 53 1.74 14.13 -19.14
N THR A 54 2.93 14.52 -18.71
CA THR A 54 4.04 14.93 -19.57
C THR A 54 5.09 13.82 -19.65
N ASP A 55 5.99 13.87 -20.63
CA ASP A 55 7.03 12.85 -20.81
C ASP A 55 7.90 12.65 -19.55
N GLY A 56 8.08 13.70 -18.73
CA GLY A 56 8.76 13.61 -17.42
C GLY A 56 7.88 13.02 -16.32
N GLY A 57 6.59 13.39 -16.28
CA GLY A 57 5.67 12.98 -15.22
C GLY A 57 5.46 11.47 -15.10
N ILE A 58 5.57 10.72 -16.20
CA ILE A 58 5.46 9.26 -16.17
C ILE A 58 6.66 8.63 -15.42
N ILE A 59 7.87 9.15 -15.64
CA ILE A 59 9.09 8.65 -14.97
C ILE A 59 9.05 8.99 -13.48
N ASP A 60 8.60 10.19 -13.14
CA ASP A 60 8.43 10.62 -11.75
C ASP A 60 7.38 9.77 -11.03
N PHE A 61 6.24 9.52 -11.68
CA PHE A 61 5.21 8.64 -11.15
C PHE A 61 5.71 7.21 -10.94
N ALA A 62 6.44 6.65 -11.92
CA ALA A 62 7.02 5.32 -11.80
C ALA A 62 8.01 5.24 -10.63
N SER A 63 8.83 6.27 -10.45
CA SER A 63 9.80 6.37 -9.35
C SER A 63 9.11 6.46 -7.98
N ILE A 64 8.08 7.30 -7.86
CA ILE A 64 7.24 7.42 -6.66
C ILE A 64 6.57 6.08 -6.36
N LEU A 65 5.94 5.45 -7.36
CA LEU A 65 5.29 4.16 -7.23
C LEU A 65 6.28 3.11 -6.72
N PHE A 66 7.46 3.01 -7.33
CA PHE A 66 8.47 2.03 -6.92
C PHE A 66 8.92 2.25 -5.47
N ALA A 67 9.15 3.50 -5.06
CA ALA A 67 9.49 3.83 -3.68
C ALA A 67 8.40 3.41 -2.68
N PHE A 68 7.12 3.69 -3.00
CA PHE A 68 5.99 3.31 -2.15
C PHE A 68 5.67 1.82 -2.18
N LEU A 69 5.98 1.08 -3.26
CA LEU A 69 5.86 -0.38 -3.29
C LEU A 69 6.89 -1.02 -2.34
N ILE A 70 8.13 -0.55 -2.34
CA ILE A 70 9.17 -0.98 -1.37
C ILE A 70 8.75 -0.61 0.05
N GLY A 71 8.28 0.63 0.24
CA GLY A 71 7.72 1.08 1.53
C GLY A 71 6.55 0.20 1.98
N GLY A 72 5.68 -0.19 1.06
CA GLY A 72 4.53 -1.06 1.29
C GLY A 72 4.93 -2.47 1.69
N LEU A 73 6.03 -3.01 1.16
CA LEU A 73 6.59 -4.29 1.62
C LEU A 73 7.06 -4.20 3.08
N LEU A 74 7.80 -3.13 3.43
CA LEU A 74 8.27 -2.90 4.79
C LEU A 74 7.10 -2.68 5.76
N PHE A 75 6.14 -1.84 5.37
CA PHE A 75 4.93 -1.57 6.15
C PHE A 75 4.11 -2.84 6.35
N GLY A 76 3.84 -3.59 5.27
CA GLY A 76 3.13 -4.86 5.33
C GLY A 76 3.83 -5.88 6.25
N TRP A 77 5.16 -5.93 6.23
CA TRP A 77 5.93 -6.79 7.13
C TRP A 77 5.81 -6.37 8.61
N VAL A 78 5.87 -5.07 8.91
CA VAL A 78 5.65 -4.54 10.27
C VAL A 78 4.22 -4.88 10.73
N MET A 79 3.23 -4.63 9.88
CA MET A 79 1.82 -4.92 10.17
C MET A 79 1.58 -6.41 10.38
N TRP A 80 2.21 -7.27 9.57
CA TRP A 80 2.14 -8.71 9.76
C TRP A 80 2.62 -9.10 11.16
N LYS A 81 3.77 -8.58 11.62
CA LYS A 81 4.26 -8.87 12.98
C LYS A 81 3.30 -8.45 14.09
N LEU A 82 2.52 -7.39 13.88
CA LEU A 82 1.51 -6.95 14.83
C LEU A 82 0.27 -7.87 14.81
N VAL A 83 -0.15 -8.34 13.63
CA VAL A 83 -1.30 -9.23 13.46
C VAL A 83 -0.96 -10.66 13.90
N GLU A 84 0.23 -11.16 13.58
CA GLU A 84 0.73 -12.49 13.92
C GLU A 84 0.64 -12.78 15.44
N ARG A 85 0.92 -11.76 16.26
CA ARG A 85 0.78 -11.84 17.74
C ARG A 85 -0.66 -12.08 18.20
N LYS A 86 -1.65 -11.75 17.37
CA LYS A 86 -3.08 -11.88 17.65
C LYS A 86 -3.70 -13.08 16.94
N LEU A 87 -2.97 -13.75 16.05
CA LEU A 87 -3.47 -14.94 15.37
C LEU A 87 -3.68 -16.06 16.40
N PRO A 88 -4.79 -16.83 16.28
CA PRO A 88 -5.00 -17.99 17.12
C PRO A 88 -3.82 -18.95 16.99
N LYS A 89 -3.19 -19.26 18.12
CA LYS A 89 -2.23 -20.35 18.23
C LYS A 89 -3.02 -21.66 18.25
N ASP A 90 -2.54 -22.65 17.52
CA ASP A 90 -3.10 -24.00 17.52
C ASP A 90 -2.93 -24.67 18.89
#